data_AF-A0A2D0WCI9-F1
#
_entry.id   AF-A0A2D0WCI9-F1
#
_cell.length_a   1.000
_cell.length_b   1.000
_cell.length_c   1.000
_cell.angle_alpha   90.00
_cell.angle_beta   90.00
_cell.angle_gamma   90.00
#
_symmetry.space_group_name_H-M   'P 1'
#
loop_
_entity.id
_entity.type
_entity.pdbx_description
1 polymer ?
#
loop_
_entity_poly.entity_id
_entity_poly.type
_entity_poly.pdbx_seq_one_letter_code
_entity_poly.pdbx_strand_id
1 'polypeptide(L)'
;RRCVESNRHFNIKIGLKSSTLSNGLKYSLATGNWGDQKKAMSSTAGVSQVLNRYTFASTLSHLRRTNTPIGRDGKLAKPRQLHNTHWGLVCPAETPEGQACGLVKNLSLMCHVSVGTPADPLYNFFISRGMEVLEEYEPKRFPNSTKVFLNGSWVGVHENPRELVDHLVAMRRSGGISEEVSLVRDIRDREFKFFSDAGRVMRPLLTVQQHDGEIGQPEKGSLCLTKE
;
A
#
# COMPACT_ATOMS: atom_id res chain seq x y z
N ARG A 1 29.86 1.62 35.47
CA ARG A 1 31.00 1.98 36.37
C ARG A 1 30.52 2.41 37.76
N ARG A 2 29.82 3.55 37.93
CA ARG A 2 29.36 4.02 39.25
C ARG A 2 28.52 3.01 40.09
N CYS A 3 27.63 2.21 39.49
CA CYS A 3 26.83 1.22 40.23
C CYS A 3 27.67 0.02 40.74
N VAL A 4 28.74 -0.34 40.03
CA VAL A 4 29.67 -1.42 40.41
C VAL A 4 30.56 -0.95 41.56
N GLU A 5 31.02 0.30 41.51
CA GLU A 5 31.84 0.92 42.57
C GLU A 5 31.05 1.17 43.88
N SER A 6 29.73 1.29 43.81
CA SER A 6 28.87 1.60 44.97
C SER A 6 28.05 0.41 45.48
N ASN A 7 28.32 -0.81 44.97
CA ASN A 7 27.60 -2.04 45.30
C ASN A 7 26.06 -1.90 45.25
N ARG A 8 25.56 -1.11 44.29
CA ARG A 8 24.13 -0.83 44.11
C ARG A 8 23.59 -1.63 42.93
N HIS A 9 22.42 -2.26 43.11
CA HIS A 9 21.72 -2.95 42.03
C HIS A 9 21.43 -2.00 40.86
N PHE A 10 21.75 -2.46 39.65
CA PHE A 10 21.48 -1.72 38.41
C PHE A 10 19.98 -1.65 38.15
N ASN A 11 19.40 -0.46 38.27
CA ASN A 11 17.97 -0.24 38.04
C ASN A 11 17.75 0.47 36.70
N ILE A 12 17.34 -0.30 35.69
CA ILE A 12 17.03 0.18 34.33
C ILE A 12 15.93 1.25 34.35
N LYS A 13 14.99 1.18 35.31
CA LYS A 13 13.86 2.13 35.41
C LYS A 13 14.31 3.57 35.64
N ILE A 14 15.49 3.78 36.24
CA ILE A 14 16.05 5.12 36.47
C ILE A 14 16.46 5.79 35.14
N GLY A 15 16.84 5.00 34.14
CA GLY A 15 17.22 5.50 32.81
C GLY A 15 16.03 5.78 31.88
N LEU A 16 14.84 5.25 32.19
CA LEU A 16 13.65 5.35 31.34
C LEU A 16 12.79 6.55 31.75
N LYS A 17 12.81 7.62 30.94
CA LYS A 17 11.93 8.78 31.11
C LYS A 17 10.64 8.58 30.32
N SER A 18 9.55 8.23 31.01
CA SER A 18 8.21 8.07 30.41
C SER A 18 7.67 9.36 29.77
N SER A 19 8.12 10.53 30.25
CA SER A 19 7.73 11.84 29.73
C SER A 19 8.25 12.09 28.32
N THR A 20 9.35 11.46 27.90
CA THR A 20 9.93 11.66 26.57
C THR A 20 8.96 11.26 25.47
N LEU A 21 8.36 10.07 25.57
CA LEU A 21 7.39 9.58 24.57
C LEU A 21 6.08 10.37 24.64
N SER A 22 5.56 10.57 25.85
CA SER A 22 4.28 11.23 26.08
C SER A 22 4.28 12.68 25.56
N ASN A 23 5.32 13.46 25.91
CA ASN A 23 5.45 14.84 25.46
C ASN A 23 5.78 14.93 23.97
N GLY A 24 6.60 14.01 23.46
CA GLY A 24 6.91 13.92 22.03
C GLY A 24 5.66 13.70 21.18
N LEU A 25 4.86 12.68 21.50
CA LEU A 25 3.61 12.39 20.78
C LEU A 25 2.60 13.53 20.89
N LYS A 26 2.39 14.08 22.10
CA LYS A 26 1.48 15.21 22.31
C LYS A 26 1.88 16.41 21.46
N TYR A 27 3.18 16.73 21.41
CA TYR A 27 3.70 17.84 20.61
C TYR A 27 3.51 17.61 19.11
N SER A 28 3.95 16.46 18.58
CA SER A 28 3.89 16.18 17.13
C SER A 28 2.45 16.15 16.62
N LEU A 29 1.52 15.57 17.39
CA LEU A 29 0.10 15.53 17.04
C LEU A 29 -0.57 16.90 17.15
N ALA A 30 -0.22 17.71 18.17
CA ALA A 30 -0.81 19.02 18.36
C ALA A 30 -0.31 20.07 17.35
N THR A 31 0.98 20.02 17.00
CA THR A 31 1.61 21.01 16.11
C THR A 31 1.65 20.58 14.65
N GLY A 32 1.52 19.28 14.38
CA GLY A 32 1.69 18.71 13.05
C GLY A 32 3.14 18.66 12.56
N ASN A 33 4.11 18.95 13.43
CA ASN A 33 5.55 18.86 13.14
C ASN A 33 6.11 17.52 13.58
N TRP A 34 6.49 16.68 12.61
CA TRP A 34 7.08 15.38 12.87
C TRP A 34 8.60 15.46 12.75
N GLY A 35 9.28 15.61 13.88
CA GLY A 35 10.74 15.71 13.94
C GLY A 35 11.28 16.13 15.31
N ASP A 36 12.60 16.29 15.41
CA ASP A 36 13.23 16.82 16.61
C ASP A 36 12.93 18.31 16.78
N GLN A 37 12.38 18.68 17.93
CA GLN A 37 12.04 20.07 18.28
C GLN A 37 13.23 21.02 18.15
N LYS A 38 14.46 20.52 18.37
CA LYS A 38 15.69 21.32 18.28
C LYS A 38 16.16 21.54 16.85
N LYS A 39 15.61 20.80 15.88
CA LYS A 39 15.96 20.86 14.45
C LYS A 39 14.70 21.04 13.59
N ALA A 40 13.99 22.14 13.83
CA ALA A 40 12.72 22.44 13.16
C ALA A 40 12.80 22.42 11.61
N MET A 41 13.96 22.73 11.04
CA MET A 41 14.17 22.79 9.58
C MET A 41 14.13 21.44 8.87
N SER A 42 14.23 20.31 9.59
CA SER A 42 14.11 18.96 9.03
C SER A 42 12.81 18.25 9.41
N SER A 43 11.83 18.98 9.93
CA SER A 43 10.55 18.40 10.36
C SER A 43 9.54 18.34 9.21
N THR A 44 8.82 17.23 9.10
CA THR A 44 7.70 17.11 8.16
C THR A 44 6.49 17.80 8.78
N ALA A 45 6.16 18.98 8.27
CA ALA A 45 5.03 19.78 8.73
C ALA A 45 3.72 19.39 8.02
N GLY A 46 2.59 19.56 8.72
CA GLY A 46 1.26 19.51 8.13
C GLY A 46 0.64 18.11 7.99
N VAL A 47 1.22 17.09 8.63
CA VAL A 47 0.65 15.74 8.74
C VAL A 47 -0.56 15.73 9.67
N SER A 48 -0.48 16.44 10.81
CA SER A 48 -1.63 16.66 11.70
C SER A 48 -2.20 18.05 11.46
N GLN A 49 -3.53 18.16 11.42
CA GLN A 49 -4.27 19.40 11.19
C GLN A 49 -5.53 19.42 12.06
N VAL A 50 -5.99 20.62 12.41
CA VAL A 50 -7.25 20.78 13.15
C VAL A 50 -8.41 20.39 12.24
N LEU A 51 -9.28 19.50 12.72
CA LEU A 51 -10.45 19.03 11.96
C LEU A 51 -11.37 20.19 11.56
N ASN A 52 -11.85 20.17 10.32
CA ASN A 52 -12.69 21.22 9.77
C ASN A 52 -14.17 20.87 10.00
N ARG A 53 -14.86 21.66 10.83
CA ARG A 53 -16.23 21.40 11.29
C ARG A 53 -17.26 22.44 10.83
N TYR A 54 -17.04 23.11 9.69
CA TYR A 54 -18.04 24.07 9.17
C TYR A 54 -19.36 23.40 8.80
N THR A 55 -19.31 22.21 8.19
CA THR A 55 -20.48 21.39 7.87
C THR A 55 -20.17 19.91 8.09
N PHE A 56 -21.20 19.07 8.08
CA PHE A 56 -21.03 17.61 8.12
C PHE A 56 -20.17 17.13 6.93
N ALA A 57 -20.47 17.60 5.73
CA ALA A 57 -19.74 17.26 4.52
C ALA A 57 -18.27 17.74 4.55
N SER A 58 -17.99 18.93 5.08
CA SER A 58 -16.60 19.42 5.21
C SER A 58 -15.77 18.54 6.13
N THR A 59 -16.40 17.97 7.17
CA THR A 59 -15.74 17.07 8.12
C THR A 59 -15.33 15.77 7.41
N LEU A 60 -16.24 15.16 6.65
CA LEU A 60 -15.96 13.94 5.89
C LEU A 60 -14.90 14.15 4.80
N SER A 61 -14.99 15.25 4.05
CA SER A 61 -13.98 15.64 3.05
C SER A 61 -12.60 15.77 3.69
N HIS A 62 -12.50 16.45 4.85
CA HIS A 62 -11.21 16.65 5.51
C HIS A 62 -10.55 15.33 5.93
N LEU A 63 -11.32 14.34 6.37
CA LEU A 63 -10.78 13.02 6.76
C LEU A 63 -10.24 12.21 5.57
N ARG A 64 -10.66 12.51 4.33
CA ARG A 64 -10.26 11.77 3.12
C ARG A 64 -9.21 12.52 2.29
N ARG A 65 -8.65 13.58 2.85
CA ARG A 65 -7.65 14.42 2.22
C ARG A 65 -6.27 13.76 2.26
N THR A 66 -5.58 13.83 1.14
CA THR A 66 -4.17 13.44 0.98
C THR A 66 -3.37 14.66 0.54
N ASN A 67 -2.13 14.78 1.05
CA ASN A 67 -1.25 15.90 0.75
C ASN A 67 0.04 15.39 0.14
N THR A 68 0.42 15.93 -1.01
CA THR A 68 1.69 15.62 -1.66
C THR A 68 2.81 16.41 -0.97
N PRO A 69 3.92 15.79 -0.52
CA PRO A 69 4.98 16.45 0.26
C PRO A 69 5.90 17.28 -0.66
N ILE A 70 5.34 18.29 -1.33
CA ILE A 70 6.05 19.17 -2.26
C ILE A 70 5.85 20.62 -1.82
N GLY A 71 6.94 21.39 -1.87
CA GLY A 71 6.92 22.82 -1.58
C GLY A 71 5.90 23.56 -2.45
N ARG A 72 5.15 24.48 -1.84
CA ARG A 72 4.09 25.23 -2.52
C ARG A 72 4.62 26.34 -3.41
N ASP A 73 5.93 26.59 -3.38
CA ASP A 73 6.61 27.68 -4.09
C ASP A 73 6.85 27.36 -5.59
N GLY A 74 6.60 26.12 -6.02
CA GLY A 74 6.74 25.69 -7.41
C GLY A 74 5.46 25.83 -8.24
N LYS A 75 5.49 26.67 -9.28
CA LYS A 75 4.50 26.71 -10.39
C LYS A 75 4.72 25.58 -11.40
N LEU A 76 5.07 24.38 -10.94
CA LEU A 76 5.28 23.23 -11.80
C LEU A 76 3.95 22.58 -12.18
N ALA A 77 3.74 22.34 -13.47
CA ALA A 77 2.52 21.71 -13.96
C ALA A 77 2.42 20.23 -13.54
N LYS A 78 3.52 19.49 -13.57
CA LYS A 78 3.63 18.14 -12.98
C LYS A 78 4.23 18.32 -11.58
N PRO A 79 3.63 17.78 -10.50
CA PRO A 79 2.62 16.72 -10.43
C PRO A 79 1.16 17.19 -10.22
N ARG A 80 0.86 18.47 -10.49
CA ARG A 80 -0.46 19.07 -10.21
C ARG A 80 -1.54 18.66 -11.21
N GLN A 81 -1.16 18.40 -12.46
CA GLN A 81 -2.08 17.96 -13.50
C GLN A 81 -2.76 16.64 -13.14
N LEU A 82 -4.06 16.55 -13.46
CA LEU A 82 -4.81 15.32 -13.33
C LEU A 82 -4.21 14.26 -14.28
N HIS A 83 -3.82 13.12 -13.73
CA HIS A 83 -3.28 12.00 -14.48
C HIS A 83 -4.33 10.89 -14.63
N ASN A 84 -4.28 10.15 -15.73
CA ASN A 84 -5.26 9.09 -16.03
C ASN A 84 -5.26 7.97 -14.96
N THR A 85 -4.14 7.74 -14.29
CA THR A 85 -4.05 6.76 -13.18
C THR A 85 -4.85 7.17 -11.95
N HIS A 86 -5.27 8.43 -11.82
CA HIS A 86 -6.16 8.86 -10.74
C HIS A 86 -7.58 8.37 -10.92
N TRP A 87 -7.96 7.93 -12.13
CA TRP A 87 -9.34 7.62 -12.48
C TRP A 87 -9.95 6.67 -11.45
N GLY A 88 -11.01 7.18 -10.81
CA GLY A 88 -11.79 6.58 -9.74
C GLY A 88 -11.09 6.40 -8.39
N LEU A 89 -9.80 6.71 -8.22
CA LEU A 89 -9.08 6.55 -6.93
C LEU A 89 -9.21 7.86 -6.13
N VAL A 90 -9.16 8.97 -6.87
CA VAL A 90 -9.19 10.34 -6.35
C VAL A 90 -10.32 11.10 -7.04
N CYS A 91 -10.95 12.03 -6.33
CA CYS A 91 -11.91 12.95 -6.91
C CYS A 91 -11.21 13.90 -7.91
N PRO A 92 -11.63 13.97 -9.19
CA PRO A 92 -10.96 14.79 -10.19
C PRO A 92 -11.14 16.30 -9.99
N ALA A 93 -12.20 16.71 -9.29
CA ALA A 93 -12.58 18.12 -9.13
C ALA A 93 -12.24 18.69 -7.74
N GLU A 94 -12.21 17.85 -6.70
CA GLU A 94 -12.10 18.32 -5.31
C GLU A 94 -10.64 18.58 -4.91
N THR A 95 -10.12 19.73 -5.34
CA THR A 95 -8.81 20.26 -5.00
C THR A 95 -8.92 21.75 -4.68
N PRO A 96 -8.17 22.29 -3.70
CA PRO A 96 -8.19 23.72 -3.40
C PRO A 96 -7.66 24.55 -4.57
N GLU A 97 -8.15 25.78 -4.68
CA GLU A 97 -7.62 26.75 -5.65
C GLU A 97 -6.22 27.26 -5.25
N GLY A 98 -5.49 27.84 -6.22
CA GLY A 98 -4.20 28.48 -5.99
C GLY A 98 -3.04 27.50 -5.76
N GLN A 99 -2.16 27.82 -4.81
CA GLN A 99 -0.85 27.14 -4.65
C GLN A 99 -0.94 25.68 -4.20
N ALA A 100 -2.09 25.22 -3.71
CA ALA A 100 -2.31 23.83 -3.31
C ALA A 100 -3.05 23.00 -4.38
N CYS A 101 -3.45 23.62 -5.50
CA CYS A 101 -4.15 22.95 -6.59
C CYS A 101 -3.33 21.76 -7.12
N GLY A 102 -3.97 20.60 -7.17
CA GLY A 102 -3.39 19.33 -7.61
C GLY A 102 -2.44 18.66 -6.61
N LEU A 103 -2.02 19.34 -5.53
CA LEU A 103 -1.19 18.77 -4.47
C LEU A 103 -2.03 18.16 -3.35
N VAL A 104 -3.18 18.77 -3.08
CA VAL A 104 -4.17 18.27 -2.14
C VAL A 104 -5.26 17.56 -2.94
N LYS A 105 -5.48 16.28 -2.61
CA LYS A 105 -6.37 15.37 -3.32
C LYS A 105 -7.30 14.68 -2.32
N ASN A 106 -8.54 14.42 -2.72
CA ASN A 106 -9.50 13.67 -1.89
C ASN A 106 -9.76 12.29 -2.47
N LEU A 107 -9.76 11.26 -1.62
CA LEU A 107 -10.06 9.89 -2.03
C LEU A 107 -11.49 9.79 -2.59
N SER A 108 -11.70 8.94 -3.59
CA SER A 108 -13.03 8.69 -4.17
C SER A 108 -13.90 7.84 -3.23
N LEU A 109 -15.23 7.87 -3.34
CA LEU A 109 -16.13 7.18 -2.38
C LEU A 109 -15.78 5.70 -2.14
N MET A 110 -15.51 4.94 -3.21
CA MET A 110 -15.19 3.50 -3.11
C MET A 110 -13.69 3.21 -2.92
N CYS A 111 -12.87 4.25 -2.77
CA CYS A 111 -11.44 4.08 -2.55
C CYS A 111 -11.16 3.43 -1.19
N HIS A 112 -10.39 2.35 -1.22
CA HIS A 112 -9.84 1.67 -0.05
C HIS A 112 -8.31 1.79 -0.04
N VAL A 113 -7.70 1.95 1.13
CA VAL A 113 -6.24 2.05 1.27
C VAL A 113 -5.74 0.78 1.96
N SER A 114 -4.79 0.07 1.36
CA SER A 114 -4.29 -1.19 1.91
C SER A 114 -3.63 -0.97 3.27
N VAL A 115 -3.94 -1.86 4.21
CA VAL A 115 -3.26 -1.94 5.52
C VAL A 115 -2.01 -2.82 5.43
N GLY A 116 -1.94 -3.67 4.41
CA GLY A 116 -0.82 -4.57 4.15
C GLY A 116 -1.00 -5.93 4.84
N THR A 117 -0.38 -6.94 4.25
CA THR A 117 -0.42 -8.32 4.75
C THR A 117 0.98 -8.93 4.76
N PRO A 118 1.26 -9.85 5.73
CA PRO A 118 2.53 -10.57 5.76
C PRO A 118 2.82 -11.27 4.43
N ALA A 119 4.06 -11.17 3.98
CA ALA A 119 4.49 -11.68 2.69
C ALA A 119 4.94 -13.15 2.74
N ASP A 120 5.38 -13.64 3.90
CA ASP A 120 5.93 -14.99 4.07
C ASP A 120 4.96 -16.11 3.68
N PRO A 121 3.65 -16.06 4.03
CA PRO A 121 2.70 -17.09 3.60
C PRO A 121 2.54 -17.15 2.08
N LEU A 122 2.61 -15.99 1.42
CA LEU A 122 2.57 -15.91 -0.04
C LEU A 122 3.82 -16.54 -0.63
N TYR A 123 5.01 -16.19 -0.13
CA TYR A 123 6.28 -16.77 -0.58
C TYR A 123 6.30 -18.30 -0.50
N ASN A 124 5.90 -18.87 0.65
CA ASN A 124 5.81 -20.32 0.82
C ASN A 124 4.79 -20.97 -0.12
N PHE A 125 3.65 -20.30 -0.34
CA PHE A 125 2.65 -20.75 -1.30
C PHE A 125 3.23 -20.83 -2.72
N PHE A 126 4.01 -19.84 -3.15
CA PHE A 126 4.65 -19.84 -4.46
C PHE A 126 5.59 -21.02 -4.66
N ILE A 127 6.44 -21.30 -3.67
CA ILE A 127 7.34 -22.47 -3.70
C ILE A 127 6.51 -23.76 -3.84
N SER A 128 5.44 -23.91 -3.05
CA SER A 128 4.57 -25.09 -3.11
C SER A 128 3.86 -25.27 -4.46
N ARG A 129 3.75 -24.20 -5.25
CA ARG A 129 3.10 -24.17 -6.57
C ARG A 129 4.08 -24.25 -7.73
N GLY A 130 5.35 -24.57 -7.47
CA GLY A 130 6.35 -24.79 -8.52
C GLY A 130 7.13 -23.54 -8.90
N MET A 131 7.14 -22.49 -8.07
CA MET A 131 8.13 -21.44 -8.19
C MET A 131 9.51 -21.98 -7.79
N GLU A 132 10.47 -21.86 -8.69
CA GLU A 132 11.87 -22.16 -8.42
C GLU A 132 12.51 -20.95 -7.74
N VAL A 133 13.20 -21.20 -6.63
CA VAL A 133 13.82 -20.16 -5.82
C VAL A 133 15.02 -19.58 -6.57
N LEU A 134 15.26 -18.27 -6.45
CA LEU A 134 16.29 -17.57 -7.24
C LEU A 134 17.69 -18.17 -7.06
N GLU A 135 18.01 -18.63 -5.85
CA GLU A 135 19.28 -19.26 -5.49
C GLU A 135 19.53 -20.58 -6.24
N GLU A 136 18.46 -21.28 -6.65
CA GLU A 136 18.53 -22.56 -7.36
C GLU A 136 18.41 -22.38 -8.89
N TYR A 137 18.00 -21.19 -9.33
CA TYR A 137 17.75 -20.90 -10.73
C TYR A 137 19.02 -20.86 -11.58
N GLU A 138 19.06 -21.69 -12.62
CA GLU A 138 20.11 -21.67 -13.64
C GLU A 138 19.62 -21.05 -14.96
N PRO A 139 20.09 -19.83 -15.34
CA PRO A 139 19.59 -19.12 -16.52
C PRO A 139 19.76 -19.86 -17.84
N LYS A 140 20.78 -20.72 -17.94
CA LYS A 140 21.05 -21.52 -19.14
C LYS A 140 20.05 -22.65 -19.33
N ARG A 141 19.52 -23.19 -18.23
CA ARG A 141 18.58 -24.31 -18.24
C ARG A 141 17.18 -23.84 -18.61
N PHE A 142 16.76 -22.71 -18.06
CA PHE A 142 15.43 -22.14 -18.34
C PHE A 142 15.51 -20.65 -18.75
N PRO A 143 15.89 -20.35 -20.00
CA PRO A 143 16.10 -18.98 -20.47
C PRO A 143 14.81 -18.17 -20.64
N ASN A 144 13.66 -18.84 -20.66
CA ASN A 144 12.35 -18.23 -20.93
C ASN A 144 11.42 -18.20 -19.73
N SER A 145 11.88 -18.60 -18.55
CA SER A 145 11.08 -18.56 -17.32
C SER A 145 10.69 -17.13 -16.95
N THR A 146 9.49 -16.99 -16.40
CA THR A 146 8.97 -15.70 -15.95
C THR A 146 9.53 -15.39 -14.57
N LYS A 147 10.08 -14.19 -14.40
CA LYS A 147 10.61 -13.72 -13.12
C LYS A 147 9.48 -13.41 -12.16
N VAL A 148 9.62 -13.81 -10.91
CA VAL A 148 8.61 -13.61 -9.87
C VAL A 148 9.11 -12.60 -8.85
N PHE A 149 8.36 -11.52 -8.63
CA PHE A 149 8.70 -10.43 -7.72
C PHE A 149 7.69 -10.29 -6.58
N LEU A 150 8.20 -10.22 -5.36
CA LEU A 150 7.46 -9.95 -4.13
C LEU A 150 7.85 -8.59 -3.56
N ASN A 151 6.92 -7.63 -3.53
CA ASN A 151 7.19 -6.28 -3.02
C ASN A 151 8.44 -5.63 -3.65
N GLY A 152 8.71 -5.94 -4.92
CA GLY A 152 9.88 -5.45 -5.67
C GLY A 152 11.15 -6.32 -5.55
N SER A 153 11.20 -7.30 -4.64
CA SER A 153 12.30 -8.25 -4.55
C SER A 153 12.12 -9.38 -5.56
N TRP A 154 13.15 -9.71 -6.35
CA TRP A 154 13.12 -10.88 -7.22
C TRP A 154 13.34 -12.13 -6.36
N VAL A 155 12.30 -12.96 -6.24
CA VAL A 155 12.29 -14.11 -5.32
C VAL A 155 12.47 -15.46 -6.01
N GLY A 156 12.23 -15.52 -7.31
CA GLY A 156 12.33 -16.78 -8.05
C GLY A 156 11.87 -16.66 -9.50
N VAL A 157 11.73 -17.82 -10.13
CA VAL A 157 11.20 -17.92 -11.49
C VAL A 157 10.10 -18.97 -11.57
N HIS A 158 9.27 -18.88 -12.60
CA HIS A 158 8.22 -19.85 -12.85
C HIS A 158 8.07 -20.06 -14.37
N GLU A 159 8.03 -21.32 -14.81
CA GLU A 159 7.88 -21.66 -16.23
C GLU A 159 6.48 -21.34 -16.77
N ASN A 160 5.45 -21.68 -15.98
CA ASN A 160 4.05 -21.46 -16.35
C ASN A 160 3.35 -20.39 -15.45
N PRO A 161 3.60 -19.09 -15.65
CA PRO A 161 3.00 -18.04 -14.83
C PRO A 161 1.48 -17.91 -15.02
N ARG A 162 0.90 -18.52 -16.06
CA ARG A 162 -0.55 -18.45 -16.32
C ARG A 162 -1.31 -19.24 -15.27
N GLU A 163 -0.94 -20.49 -15.06
CA GLU A 163 -1.55 -21.34 -14.03
C GLU A 163 -1.37 -20.74 -12.63
N LEU A 164 -0.21 -20.16 -12.36
CA LEU A 164 0.05 -19.47 -11.09
C LEU A 164 -0.91 -18.30 -10.86
N VAL A 165 -1.15 -17.49 -11.89
CA VAL A 165 -2.12 -16.37 -11.82
C VAL A 165 -3.54 -16.88 -11.62
N ASP A 166 -3.95 -17.90 -12.37
CA ASP A 166 -5.32 -18.42 -12.30
C ASP A 166 -5.61 -19.00 -10.90
N HIS A 167 -4.67 -19.75 -10.32
CA HIS A 167 -4.77 -20.25 -8.95
C HIS A 167 -4.84 -19.13 -7.90
N LEU A 168 -4.03 -18.08 -8.04
CA LEU A 168 -4.04 -16.95 -7.11
C LEU A 168 -5.32 -16.13 -7.18
N VAL A 169 -5.80 -15.87 -8.41
CA VAL A 169 -7.06 -15.14 -8.59
C VAL A 169 -8.21 -15.94 -7.99
N ALA A 170 -8.24 -17.26 -8.19
CA ALA A 170 -9.23 -18.13 -7.56
C ALA A 170 -9.12 -18.09 -6.03
N MET A 171 -7.90 -18.20 -5.47
CA MET A 171 -7.66 -18.15 -4.03
C MET A 171 -8.03 -16.80 -3.41
N ARG A 172 -7.80 -15.68 -4.11
CA ARG A 172 -8.22 -14.35 -3.66
C ARG A 172 -9.74 -14.22 -3.64
N ARG A 173 -10.41 -14.80 -4.63
CA ARG A 173 -11.88 -14.79 -4.74
C ARG A 173 -12.55 -15.67 -3.69
N SER A 174 -11.92 -16.78 -3.28
CA SER A 174 -12.42 -17.63 -2.20
C SER A 174 -12.04 -17.16 -0.80
N GLY A 175 -11.27 -16.07 -0.67
CA GLY A 175 -10.82 -15.53 0.62
C GLY A 175 -9.61 -16.24 1.22
N GLY A 176 -8.93 -17.12 0.48
CA GLY A 176 -7.71 -17.80 0.93
C GLY A 176 -6.47 -16.90 0.99
N ILE A 177 -6.45 -15.82 0.19
CA ILE A 177 -5.50 -14.71 0.34
C ILE A 177 -6.26 -13.40 0.47
N SER A 178 -5.67 -12.42 1.13
CA SER A 178 -6.29 -11.12 1.26
C SER A 178 -6.56 -10.49 -0.11
N GLU A 179 -7.75 -9.89 -0.22
CA GLU A 179 -8.20 -9.04 -1.30
C GLU A 179 -7.24 -7.87 -1.56
N GLU A 180 -6.47 -7.46 -0.55
CA GLU A 180 -5.49 -6.40 -0.67
C GLU A 180 -4.28 -6.82 -1.49
N VAL A 181 -4.03 -8.11 -1.75
CA VAL A 181 -2.87 -8.53 -2.54
C VAL A 181 -3.07 -8.13 -4.02
N SER A 182 -2.15 -7.31 -4.54
CA SER A 182 -2.14 -6.94 -5.96
C SER A 182 -1.32 -7.94 -6.76
N LEU A 183 -1.80 -8.29 -7.94
CA LEU A 183 -1.19 -9.25 -8.86
C LEU A 183 -1.06 -8.59 -10.23
N VAL A 184 0.16 -8.56 -10.77
CA VAL A 184 0.48 -7.94 -12.05
C VAL A 184 1.31 -8.92 -12.88
N ARG A 185 0.76 -9.36 -14.01
CA ARG A 185 1.48 -10.18 -14.99
C ARG A 185 1.88 -9.33 -16.18
N ASP A 186 3.16 -9.02 -16.29
CA ASP A 186 3.74 -8.38 -17.46
C ASP A 186 4.26 -9.46 -18.43
N ILE A 187 3.52 -9.66 -19.52
CA ILE A 187 3.82 -10.68 -20.53
C ILE A 187 5.06 -10.28 -21.34
N ARG A 188 5.26 -8.98 -21.60
CA ARG A 188 6.32 -8.47 -22.46
C ARG A 188 7.67 -8.61 -21.78
N ASP A 189 7.75 -8.18 -20.52
CA ASP A 189 8.99 -8.23 -19.76
C ASP A 189 9.20 -9.58 -19.06
N ARG A 190 8.23 -10.50 -19.17
CA ARG A 190 8.20 -11.81 -18.52
C ARG A 190 8.40 -11.68 -17.02
N GLU A 191 7.57 -10.83 -16.42
CA GLU A 191 7.59 -10.56 -14.99
C GLU A 191 6.21 -10.80 -14.39
N PHE A 192 6.17 -11.49 -13.26
CA PHE A 192 5.00 -11.61 -12.42
C PHE A 192 5.30 -10.91 -11.10
N LYS A 193 4.57 -9.83 -10.80
CA LYS A 193 4.78 -8.98 -9.64
C LYS A 193 3.56 -9.08 -8.74
N PHE A 194 3.79 -9.29 -7.46
CA PHE A 194 2.74 -9.19 -6.46
C PHE A 194 3.16 -8.27 -5.31
N PHE A 195 2.17 -7.57 -4.79
CA PHE A 195 2.36 -6.54 -3.76
C PHE A 195 1.42 -6.83 -2.60
N SER A 196 2.00 -6.95 -1.41
CA SER A 196 1.31 -7.14 -0.13
C SER A 196 1.55 -5.98 0.84
N ASP A 197 2.25 -4.94 0.39
CA ASP A 197 2.57 -3.74 1.15
C ASP A 197 1.33 -2.87 1.45
N ALA A 198 1.48 -2.03 2.47
CA ALA A 198 0.49 -1.05 2.91
C ALA A 198 0.56 0.23 2.07
N GLY A 199 -0.52 1.01 2.04
CA GLY A 199 -0.57 2.33 1.40
C GLY A 199 -0.97 2.31 -0.09
N ARG A 200 -1.30 1.14 -0.65
CA ARG A 200 -1.84 1.05 -2.02
C ARG A 200 -3.29 1.52 -2.03
N VAL A 201 -3.64 2.27 -3.06
CA VAL A 201 -4.98 2.82 -3.24
C VAL A 201 -5.76 1.91 -4.19
N MET A 202 -6.88 1.38 -3.73
CA MET A 202 -7.62 0.30 -4.39
C MET A 202 -9.08 0.70 -4.64
N ARG A 203 -9.72 0.02 -5.59
CA ARG A 203 -11.15 0.15 -5.88
C ARG A 203 -11.79 -1.23 -6.01
N PRO A 204 -12.98 -1.44 -5.44
CA PRO A 204 -13.78 -2.62 -5.77
C PRO A 204 -14.31 -2.50 -7.21
N LEU A 205 -14.37 -3.63 -7.90
CA LEU A 205 -14.92 -3.76 -9.25
C LEU A 205 -15.73 -5.04 -9.34
N LEU A 206 -16.71 -5.06 -10.24
CA LEU A 206 -17.42 -6.28 -10.60
C LEU A 206 -16.52 -7.14 -11.50
N THR A 207 -16.52 -8.45 -11.25
CA THR A 207 -15.77 -9.42 -12.05
C THR A 207 -16.68 -10.10 -13.06
N VAL A 208 -16.14 -10.30 -14.27
CA VAL A 208 -16.81 -11.02 -15.37
C VAL A 208 -16.21 -12.41 -15.49
N GLN A 209 -17.07 -13.41 -15.71
CA GLN A 209 -16.66 -14.79 -15.94
C GLN A 209 -15.96 -14.91 -17.30
N GLN A 210 -14.72 -15.41 -17.31
CA GLN A 210 -13.87 -15.48 -18.51
C GLN A 210 -13.90 -16.85 -19.20
N HIS A 211 -14.30 -17.89 -18.47
CA HIS A 211 -14.30 -19.27 -18.93
C HIS A 211 -15.70 -19.86 -18.81
N ASP A 212 -16.07 -20.72 -19.74
CA ASP A 212 -17.28 -21.53 -19.64
C ASP A 212 -17.13 -22.44 -18.42
N GLY A 213 -18.00 -22.25 -17.43
CA GLY A 213 -17.91 -22.94 -16.15
C GLY A 213 -18.52 -24.35 -16.18
N GLU A 214 -18.35 -25.08 -15.09
CA GLU A 214 -19.09 -26.32 -14.82
C GLU A 214 -20.59 -26.05 -14.61
N ILE A 215 -21.42 -27.09 -14.67
CA ILE A 215 -22.88 -27.01 -14.49
C ILE A 215 -23.20 -26.27 -13.18
N GLY A 216 -23.89 -25.13 -13.26
CA GLY A 216 -24.25 -24.29 -12.11
C GLY A 216 -23.44 -23.00 -11.96
N GLN A 217 -22.39 -22.79 -12.76
CA GLN A 217 -21.69 -21.51 -12.84
C GLN A 217 -22.30 -20.56 -13.89
N PRO A 218 -22.23 -19.24 -13.68
CA PRO A 218 -22.65 -18.25 -14.67
C PRO A 218 -21.95 -18.45 -16.02
N GLU A 219 -22.68 -18.22 -17.12
CA GLU A 219 -22.13 -18.31 -18.47
C GLU A 219 -20.97 -17.32 -18.69
N LYS A 220 -20.05 -17.66 -19.59
CA LYS A 220 -18.96 -16.76 -19.97
C LYS A 220 -19.51 -15.41 -20.43
N GLY A 221 -18.90 -14.32 -19.93
CA GLY A 221 -19.32 -12.96 -20.21
C GLY A 221 -20.37 -12.41 -19.24
N SER A 222 -20.94 -13.23 -18.37
CA SER A 222 -21.82 -12.76 -17.29
C SER A 222 -21.05 -12.37 -16.02
N LEU A 223 -21.71 -11.62 -15.13
CA LEU A 223 -21.12 -11.20 -13.86
C LEU A 223 -20.99 -12.39 -12.90
N CYS A 224 -19.86 -12.50 -12.21
CA CYS A 224 -19.65 -13.57 -11.22
C CYS A 224 -20.55 -13.40 -9.97
N LEU A 225 -20.97 -12.18 -9.67
CA LEU A 225 -21.89 -11.85 -8.58
C LEU A 225 -23.27 -11.59 -9.18
N THR A 226 -24.23 -12.45 -8.86
CA THR A 226 -25.65 -12.24 -9.11
C THR A 226 -26.31 -11.64 -7.87
N LYS A 227 -27.51 -11.06 -8.02
CA LYS A 227 -28.19 -10.29 -6.98
C LYS A 227 -28.82 -11.16 -5.86
N GLU A 228 -28.56 -12.47 -5.88
CA GLU A 228 -29.11 -13.47 -4.95
C GLU A 228 -28.14 -13.79 -3.82
#